data_AF-W0ZDC7-F1
#
_entry.id   AF-W0ZDC7-F1
#
_cell.length_a   1.000
_cell.length_b   1.000
_cell.length_c   1.000
_cell.angle_alpha   90.00
_cell.angle_beta   90.00
_cell.angle_gamma   90.00
#
_symmetry.space_group_name_H-M   'P 1'
#
loop_
_entity.id
_entity.type
_entity.pdbx_description
1 polymer ?
#
loop_
_entity_poly.entity_id
_entity_poly.type
_entity_poly.pdbx_seq_one_letter_code
_entity_poly.pdbx_strand_id
1 'polypeptide(L)'
;MRSMSQFGNDLYTGKLSVPFVPRRRLWFIVAIVLVIGSALGLLVKPPQFSIEFTGGSQFTVSGLEAPDQLIATDAVHTVVPEATTKVTTIGGTAIRVQTDQMSADDTLAVSAALATAYDVPTEEVTTSFIGPTWGQDVTRQSLWGLAIFLALTFLIMAIYFRTWKMSAAAIIGLVDVLIITVGVYALAGFEISPAAVIGFLTILGYSLYDTTVVFDKIRENTTEDGLTTGRTFGESVNLAVNQTLVRSINTSIVAVLPVAAILFIGALWLGADTLSDISLSITVGIVVAAYSTLFVAAPLYSLFREGEPQLRERDERIRAARELAAVDS
;
A
#
# COMPACT_ATOMS: atom_id res chain seq x y z
N MET A 1 -24.29 25.54 -4.70
CA MET A 1 -23.21 24.54 -4.64
C MET A 1 -21.99 25.14 -5.31
N ARG A 2 -20.80 25.11 -4.68
CA ARG A 2 -19.56 25.62 -5.31
C ARG A 2 -19.18 24.71 -6.48
N SER A 3 -18.69 25.26 -7.60
CA SER A 3 -18.17 24.43 -8.69
C SER A 3 -16.86 23.75 -8.27
N MET A 4 -16.55 22.58 -8.86
CA MET A 4 -15.26 21.89 -8.63
C MET A 4 -14.05 22.78 -8.95
N SER A 5 -14.17 23.67 -9.96
CA SER A 5 -13.13 24.64 -10.31
C SER A 5 -12.95 25.74 -9.26
N GLN A 6 -14.03 26.23 -8.65
CA GLN A 6 -13.95 27.20 -7.56
C GLN A 6 -13.39 26.56 -6.28
N PHE A 7 -13.79 25.32 -5.98
CA PHE A 7 -13.26 24.59 -4.83
C PHE A 7 -11.76 24.32 -4.96
N GLY A 8 -11.29 23.85 -6.13
CA GLY A 8 -9.88 23.65 -6.40
C GLY A 8 -9.08 24.96 -6.36
N ASN A 9 -9.62 26.04 -6.90
CA ASN A 9 -8.96 27.36 -6.87
C ASN A 9 -8.94 27.96 -5.45
N ASP A 10 -9.99 27.79 -4.65
CA ASP A 10 -10.04 28.25 -3.26
C ASP A 10 -9.09 27.45 -2.36
N LEU A 11 -8.92 26.15 -2.63
CA LEU A 11 -7.89 25.32 -2.01
C LEU A 11 -6.48 25.78 -2.40
N TYR A 12 -6.26 26.00 -3.71
CA TYR A 12 -4.96 26.44 -4.23
C TYR A 12 -4.57 27.85 -3.75
N THR A 13 -5.54 28.75 -3.60
CA THR A 13 -5.34 30.11 -3.09
C THR A 13 -5.39 30.20 -1.55
N GLY A 14 -5.61 29.10 -0.84
CA GLY A 14 -5.68 29.05 0.62
C GLY A 14 -6.92 29.70 1.25
N LYS A 15 -7.93 30.06 0.43
CA LYS A 15 -9.22 30.61 0.90
C LYS A 15 -10.09 29.57 1.60
N LEU A 16 -9.84 28.29 1.36
CA LEU A 16 -10.52 27.16 1.99
C LEU A 16 -9.50 26.37 2.83
N SER A 17 -9.73 26.32 4.14
CA SER A 17 -8.91 25.55 5.08
C SER A 17 -9.70 24.36 5.61
N VAL A 18 -9.27 23.16 5.26
CA VAL A 18 -9.83 21.91 5.77
C VAL A 18 -9.30 21.68 7.19
N PRO A 19 -10.16 21.35 8.16
CA PRO A 19 -9.76 21.17 9.56
C PRO A 19 -9.22 19.76 9.82
N PHE A 20 -8.03 19.45 9.33
CA PHE A 20 -7.33 18.18 9.57
C PHE A 20 -6.96 17.99 11.05
N VAL A 21 -6.26 18.95 11.63
CA VAL A 21 -5.80 18.89 13.03
C VAL A 21 -6.96 19.06 14.02
N PRO A 22 -7.88 20.04 13.84
CA PRO A 22 -9.01 20.20 14.76
C PRO A 22 -9.94 18.98 14.80
N ARG A 23 -10.10 18.26 13.67
CA ARG A 23 -10.92 17.04 13.58
C ARG A 23 -10.11 15.75 13.73
N ARG A 24 -8.89 15.79 14.28
CA ARG A 24 -8.01 14.62 14.40
C ARG A 24 -8.65 13.39 15.04
N ARG A 25 -9.57 13.57 16.00
CA ARG A 25 -10.29 12.45 16.63
C ARG A 25 -11.10 11.64 15.63
N LEU A 26 -11.81 12.31 14.71
CA LEU A 26 -12.57 11.65 13.65
C LEU A 26 -11.63 10.83 12.75
N TRP A 27 -10.53 11.45 12.32
CA TRP A 27 -9.58 10.81 11.42
C TRP A 27 -8.85 9.64 12.05
N PHE A 28 -8.49 9.74 13.34
CA PHE A 28 -7.92 8.61 14.07
C PHE A 28 -8.92 7.47 14.25
N ILE A 29 -10.20 7.76 14.50
CA ILE A 29 -11.23 6.72 14.55
C ILE A 29 -11.35 6.02 13.19
N VAL A 30 -11.41 6.78 12.09
CA VAL A 30 -11.47 6.22 10.74
C VAL A 30 -10.24 5.35 10.46
N ALA A 31 -9.03 5.85 10.75
CA ALA A 31 -7.80 5.09 10.54
C ALA A 31 -7.77 3.81 11.38
N ILE A 32 -8.12 3.88 12.67
CA ILE A 32 -8.21 2.70 13.55
C ILE A 32 -9.22 1.69 13.00
N VAL A 33 -10.39 2.14 12.54
CA VAL A 33 -11.40 1.25 11.95
C VAL A 33 -10.88 0.59 10.68
N LEU A 34 -10.17 1.33 9.82
CA LEU A 34 -9.57 0.77 8.61
C LEU A 34 -8.47 -0.23 8.94
N VAL A 35 -7.55 0.10 9.85
CA VAL A 35 -6.47 -0.79 10.29
C VAL A 35 -7.02 -2.06 10.93
N ILE A 36 -7.96 -1.93 11.87
CA ILE A 36 -8.60 -3.08 12.53
C ILE A 36 -9.42 -3.88 11.52
N GLY A 37 -10.19 -3.22 10.65
CA GLY A 37 -10.98 -3.87 9.61
C GLY A 37 -10.10 -4.68 8.65
N SER A 38 -8.99 -4.11 8.21
CA SER A 38 -7.98 -4.78 7.41
C SER A 38 -7.34 -5.96 8.14
N ALA A 39 -6.95 -5.79 9.41
CA ALA A 39 -6.35 -6.85 10.21
C ALA A 39 -7.32 -8.01 10.52
N LEU A 40 -8.58 -7.70 10.86
CA LEU A 40 -9.64 -8.70 11.06
C LEU A 40 -10.02 -9.38 9.74
N GLY A 41 -9.95 -8.66 8.63
CA GLY A 41 -10.15 -9.21 7.29
C GLY A 41 -9.19 -10.37 7.00
N LEU A 42 -7.94 -10.28 7.46
CA LEU A 42 -6.95 -11.36 7.34
C LEU A 42 -7.33 -12.63 8.12
N LEU A 43 -8.17 -12.54 9.15
CA LEU A 43 -8.66 -13.71 9.88
C LEU A 43 -9.78 -14.42 9.11
N VAL A 44 -10.59 -13.67 8.36
CA VAL A 44 -11.69 -14.21 7.55
C VAL A 44 -11.16 -14.78 6.24
N LYS A 45 -10.22 -14.07 5.61
CA LYS A 45 -9.55 -14.49 4.37
C LYS A 45 -8.04 -14.40 4.57
N PRO A 46 -7.40 -15.49 5.01
CA PRO A 46 -5.97 -15.54 5.22
C PRO A 46 -5.21 -15.13 3.96
N PRO A 47 -4.08 -14.40 4.09
CA PRO A 47 -3.25 -14.07 2.95
C PRO A 47 -2.76 -15.37 2.29
N GLN A 48 -3.05 -15.52 1.00
CA GLN A 48 -2.51 -16.60 0.19
C GLN A 48 -1.12 -16.20 -0.28
N PHE A 49 -0.12 -17.04 -0.05
CA PHE A 49 1.24 -16.79 -0.50
C PHE A 49 1.49 -17.57 -1.79
N SER A 50 2.21 -16.97 -2.72
CA SER A 50 2.56 -17.65 -3.96
C SER A 50 3.60 -18.75 -3.72
N ILE A 51 3.74 -19.65 -4.71
CA ILE A 51 4.70 -20.78 -4.66
C ILE A 51 6.16 -20.33 -4.47
N GLU A 52 6.50 -19.09 -4.80
CA GLU A 52 7.82 -18.50 -4.54
C GLU A 52 8.12 -18.35 -3.04
N PHE A 53 7.11 -18.29 -2.17
CA PHE A 53 7.26 -18.26 -0.72
C PHE A 53 7.00 -19.62 -0.07
N THR A 54 6.01 -20.37 -0.53
CA THR A 54 5.61 -21.65 0.08
C THR A 54 6.38 -22.85 -0.48
N GLY A 55 6.99 -22.70 -1.66
CA GLY A 55 7.49 -23.81 -2.47
C GLY A 55 6.35 -24.53 -3.20
N GLY A 56 6.62 -25.06 -4.39
CA GLY A 56 5.58 -25.67 -5.21
C GLY A 56 6.07 -26.07 -6.60
N SER A 57 5.17 -26.69 -7.36
CA SER A 57 5.39 -27.02 -8.77
C SER A 57 4.57 -26.09 -9.66
N GLN A 58 5.13 -25.73 -10.81
CA GLN A 58 4.47 -24.93 -11.82
C GLN A 58 4.58 -25.60 -13.19
N PHE A 59 3.47 -25.66 -13.90
CA PHE A 59 3.36 -26.16 -15.26
C PHE A 59 2.88 -25.02 -16.15
N THR A 60 3.45 -24.85 -17.33
CA THR A 60 2.93 -23.93 -18.33
C THR A 60 2.73 -24.69 -19.65
N VAL A 61 1.48 -24.76 -20.08
CA VAL A 61 1.04 -25.34 -21.35
C VAL A 61 0.89 -24.19 -22.34
N SER A 62 1.63 -24.22 -23.45
CA SER A 62 1.62 -23.17 -24.47
C SER A 62 0.92 -23.61 -25.75
N GLY A 63 0.62 -22.66 -26.65
CA GLY A 63 0.09 -22.97 -27.98
C GLY A 63 -1.39 -23.34 -28.03
N LEU A 64 -2.17 -22.97 -27.00
CA LEU A 64 -3.59 -23.28 -26.91
C LEU A 64 -4.43 -22.30 -27.76
N GLU A 65 -5.39 -22.82 -28.52
CA GLU A 65 -6.36 -22.01 -29.26
C GLU A 65 -7.50 -21.50 -28.35
N ALA A 66 -7.92 -22.32 -27.38
CA ALA A 66 -8.99 -22.01 -26.43
C ALA A 66 -8.63 -22.58 -25.04
N PRO A 67 -7.85 -21.85 -24.23
CA PRO A 67 -7.45 -22.30 -22.90
C PRO A 67 -8.65 -22.41 -21.93
N ASP A 68 -8.94 -23.62 -21.45
CA ASP A 68 -9.94 -23.90 -20.40
C ASP A 68 -9.26 -24.32 -19.09
N GLN A 69 -9.45 -23.52 -18.04
CA GLN A 69 -8.80 -23.75 -16.74
C GLN A 69 -9.28 -25.03 -16.03
N LEU A 70 -10.51 -25.48 -16.30
CA LEU A 70 -11.06 -26.70 -15.68
C LEU A 70 -10.32 -27.94 -16.18
N ILE A 71 -9.98 -27.99 -17.47
CA ILE A 71 -9.20 -29.09 -18.06
C ILE A 71 -7.87 -29.26 -17.34
N ALA A 72 -7.18 -28.16 -17.05
CA ALA A 72 -5.92 -28.18 -16.31
C ALA A 72 -6.09 -28.73 -14.88
N THR A 73 -7.13 -28.28 -14.19
CA THR A 73 -7.43 -28.70 -12.83
C THR A 73 -7.71 -30.20 -12.78
N ASP A 74 -8.60 -30.67 -13.66
CA ASP A 74 -8.97 -32.08 -13.75
C ASP A 74 -7.77 -32.96 -14.11
N ALA A 75 -6.93 -32.52 -15.06
CA ALA A 75 -5.72 -33.25 -15.45
C ALA A 75 -4.76 -33.45 -14.26
N VAL A 76 -4.54 -32.42 -13.42
CA VAL A 76 -3.74 -32.58 -12.20
C VAL A 76 -4.40 -33.57 -11.24
N HIS A 77 -5.71 -33.46 -11.00
CA HIS A 77 -6.43 -34.33 -10.07
C HIS A 77 -6.51 -35.80 -10.52
N THR A 78 -6.34 -36.11 -11.81
CA THR A 78 -6.19 -37.51 -12.26
C THR A 78 -4.93 -38.18 -11.74
N VAL A 79 -3.88 -37.40 -11.47
CA VAL A 79 -2.59 -37.89 -10.96
C VAL A 79 -2.51 -37.71 -9.45
N VAL A 80 -2.85 -36.52 -8.95
CA VAL A 80 -2.83 -36.17 -7.53
C VAL A 80 -4.19 -35.59 -7.12
N PRO A 81 -5.14 -36.45 -6.69
CA PRO A 81 -6.53 -36.04 -6.43
C PRO A 81 -6.69 -34.93 -5.39
N GLU A 82 -5.79 -34.83 -4.42
CA GLU A 82 -5.86 -33.85 -3.33
C GLU A 82 -4.95 -32.62 -3.55
N ALA A 83 -4.37 -32.46 -4.74
CA ALA A 83 -3.49 -31.33 -5.02
C ALA A 83 -4.28 -30.01 -5.04
N THR A 84 -3.82 -29.01 -4.30
CA THR A 84 -4.33 -27.64 -4.49
C THR A 84 -3.85 -27.15 -5.84
N THR A 85 -4.77 -26.70 -6.69
CA THR A 85 -4.45 -26.15 -8.02
C THR A 85 -4.86 -24.70 -8.10
N LYS A 86 -3.98 -23.87 -8.66
CA LYS A 86 -4.31 -22.54 -9.15
C LYS A 86 -4.00 -22.48 -10.63
N VAL A 87 -5.01 -22.16 -11.43
CA VAL A 87 -4.89 -22.14 -12.89
C VAL A 87 -5.15 -20.74 -13.40
N THR A 88 -4.23 -20.24 -14.22
CA THR A 88 -4.34 -18.92 -14.84
C THR A 88 -4.09 -19.00 -16.34
N THR A 89 -4.88 -18.28 -17.12
CA THR A 89 -4.68 -18.12 -18.56
C THR A 89 -3.69 -16.99 -18.85
N ILE A 90 -2.66 -17.25 -19.66
CA ILE A 90 -1.63 -16.27 -20.03
C ILE A 90 -1.79 -15.89 -21.49
N GLY A 91 -2.02 -14.60 -21.76
CA GLY A 91 -2.02 -14.05 -23.13
C GLY A 91 -3.09 -14.64 -24.05
N GLY A 92 -4.09 -15.33 -23.49
CA GLY A 92 -5.14 -16.02 -24.22
C GLY A 92 -4.73 -17.31 -24.93
N THR A 93 -3.45 -17.72 -24.87
CA THR A 93 -2.92 -18.86 -25.64
C THR A 93 -2.08 -19.84 -24.82
N ALA A 94 -1.96 -19.60 -23.51
CA ALA A 94 -1.27 -20.50 -22.61
C ALA A 94 -2.02 -20.63 -21.30
N ILE A 95 -1.80 -21.74 -20.60
CA ILE A 95 -2.29 -21.96 -19.24
C ILE A 95 -1.10 -22.22 -18.33
N ARG A 96 -1.09 -21.54 -17.19
CA ARG A 96 -0.20 -21.84 -16.07
C ARG A 96 -0.98 -22.52 -14.98
N VAL A 97 -0.45 -23.63 -14.49
CA VAL A 97 -0.96 -24.39 -13.35
C VAL A 97 0.08 -24.34 -12.26
N GLN A 98 -0.30 -23.89 -11.08
CA GLN A 98 0.53 -23.92 -9.87
C GLN A 98 -0.07 -24.88 -8.88
N THR A 99 0.78 -25.68 -8.25
CA THR A 99 0.40 -26.68 -7.25
C THR A 99 1.31 -26.62 -6.03
N ASP A 100 0.88 -27.29 -4.97
CA ASP A 100 1.78 -27.70 -3.88
C ASP A 100 2.98 -28.51 -4.43
N GLN A 101 4.02 -28.68 -3.60
CA GLN A 101 5.22 -29.43 -4.00
C GLN A 101 4.88 -30.85 -4.41
N MET A 102 5.32 -31.24 -5.60
CA MET A 102 5.12 -32.59 -6.14
C MET A 102 6.43 -33.38 -6.15
N SER A 103 6.33 -34.71 -6.11
CA SER A 103 7.50 -35.56 -6.36
C SER A 103 7.94 -35.44 -7.83
N ALA A 104 9.15 -35.90 -8.14
CA ALA A 104 9.64 -35.92 -9.52
C ALA A 104 8.74 -36.79 -10.43
N ASP A 105 8.29 -37.94 -9.91
CA ASP A 105 7.42 -38.86 -10.64
C ASP A 105 6.03 -38.25 -10.87
N ASP A 106 5.46 -37.61 -9.85
CA ASP A 106 4.16 -36.91 -9.97
C ASP A 106 4.26 -35.73 -10.95
N THR A 107 5.37 -34.98 -10.93
CA THR A 107 5.59 -33.85 -11.85
C THR A 107 5.63 -34.34 -13.30
N LEU A 108 6.30 -35.46 -13.57
CA LEU A 108 6.33 -36.05 -14.91
C LEU A 108 4.96 -36.56 -15.33
N ALA A 109 4.24 -37.24 -14.44
CA ALA A 109 2.90 -37.76 -14.70
C ALA A 109 1.89 -36.64 -14.96
N VAL A 110 1.91 -35.56 -14.17
CA VAL A 110 1.07 -34.36 -14.37
C VAL A 110 1.40 -33.67 -15.69
N SER A 111 2.68 -33.54 -16.04
CA SER A 111 3.08 -32.97 -17.32
C SER A 111 2.49 -33.76 -18.50
N ALA A 112 2.56 -35.09 -18.44
CA ALA A 112 1.98 -35.97 -19.46
C ALA A 112 0.43 -35.91 -19.48
N ALA A 113 -0.21 -35.83 -18.32
CA ALA A 113 -1.66 -35.67 -18.20
C ALA A 113 -2.12 -34.35 -18.81
N LEU A 114 -1.41 -33.24 -18.55
CA LEU A 114 -1.68 -31.93 -19.14
C LEU A 114 -1.48 -31.95 -20.66
N ALA A 115 -0.39 -32.53 -21.15
CA ALA A 115 -0.14 -32.67 -22.58
C ALA A 115 -1.29 -33.42 -23.28
N THR A 116 -1.74 -34.53 -22.68
CA THR A 116 -2.85 -35.34 -23.20
C THR A 116 -4.18 -34.59 -23.14
N ALA A 117 -4.47 -33.89 -22.04
CA ALA A 117 -5.74 -33.21 -21.83
C ALA A 117 -5.94 -32.02 -22.79
N TYR A 118 -4.85 -31.36 -23.18
CA TYR A 118 -4.85 -30.24 -24.13
C TYR A 118 -4.53 -30.63 -25.57
N ASP A 119 -4.29 -31.91 -25.85
CA ASP A 119 -3.88 -32.44 -27.17
C ASP A 119 -2.64 -31.72 -27.74
N VAL A 120 -1.65 -31.48 -26.89
CA VAL A 120 -0.38 -30.83 -27.26
C VAL A 120 0.81 -31.79 -27.07
N PRO A 121 1.91 -31.61 -27.83
CA PRO A 121 3.16 -32.32 -27.57
C PRO A 121 3.68 -32.03 -26.15
N THR A 122 4.35 -33.01 -25.54
CA THR A 122 4.94 -32.85 -24.20
C THR A 122 5.97 -31.72 -24.13
N GLU A 123 6.58 -31.36 -25.26
CA GLU A 123 7.52 -30.24 -25.39
C GLU A 123 6.86 -28.87 -25.16
N GLU A 124 5.55 -28.75 -25.37
CA GLU A 124 4.76 -27.54 -25.10
C GLU A 124 4.38 -27.40 -23.62
N VAL A 125 4.66 -28.42 -22.80
CA VAL A 125 4.45 -28.42 -21.35
C VAL A 125 5.78 -28.18 -20.65
N THR A 126 5.99 -26.94 -20.22
CA THR A 126 7.16 -26.55 -19.43
C THR A 126 6.89 -26.74 -17.94
N THR A 127 7.86 -27.27 -17.22
CA THR A 127 7.78 -27.48 -15.77
C THR A 127 8.81 -26.62 -15.05
N SER A 128 8.44 -26.08 -13.90
CA SER A 128 9.32 -25.36 -12.99
C SER A 128 9.01 -25.80 -11.56
N PHE A 129 10.03 -25.90 -10.73
CA PHE A 129 9.90 -26.32 -9.35
C PHE A 129 10.60 -25.32 -8.44
N ILE A 130 9.91 -24.94 -7.36
CA ILE A 130 10.45 -24.07 -6.33
C ILE A 130 10.63 -24.89 -5.06
N GLY A 131 11.89 -25.07 -4.67
CA GLY A 131 12.24 -25.83 -3.48
C GLY A 131 11.87 -25.12 -2.18
N PRO A 132 11.64 -25.89 -1.09
CA PRO A 132 11.23 -25.34 0.20
C PRO A 132 12.28 -24.41 0.82
N THR A 133 13.57 -24.68 0.57
CA THR A 133 14.67 -23.82 1.04
C THR A 133 14.66 -22.46 0.37
N TRP A 134 14.38 -22.41 -0.94
CA TRP A 134 14.24 -21.16 -1.68
C TRP A 134 13.09 -20.33 -1.13
N GLY A 135 11.90 -20.93 -0.94
CA GLY A 135 10.74 -20.23 -0.38
C GLY A 135 11.00 -19.66 1.01
N GLN A 136 11.66 -20.43 1.87
CA GLN A 136 12.07 -19.98 3.20
C GLN A 136 13.06 -18.81 3.14
N ASP A 137 14.07 -18.89 2.29
CA ASP A 137 15.09 -17.85 2.14
C ASP A 137 14.48 -16.55 1.57
N VAL A 138 13.62 -16.64 0.56
CA VAL A 138 12.93 -15.49 -0.05
C VAL A 138 11.98 -14.83 0.95
N THR A 139 11.21 -15.62 1.71
CA THR A 139 10.34 -15.11 2.79
C THR A 139 11.17 -14.35 3.81
N ARG A 140 12.27 -14.95 4.28
CA ARG A 140 13.15 -14.35 5.28
C ARG A 140 13.79 -13.07 4.78
N GLN A 141 14.31 -13.05 3.55
CA GLN A 141 14.92 -11.86 2.94
C GLN A 141 13.90 -10.73 2.77
N SER A 142 12.66 -11.06 2.39
CA SER A 142 11.59 -10.06 2.25
C SER A 142 11.23 -9.39 3.59
N LEU A 143 11.12 -10.18 4.66
CA LEU A 143 10.86 -9.65 6.01
C LEU A 143 12.03 -8.80 6.53
N TRP A 144 13.27 -9.25 6.33
CA TRP A 144 14.45 -8.44 6.68
C TRP A 144 14.53 -7.16 5.85
N GLY A 145 14.23 -7.23 4.56
CA GLY A 145 14.20 -6.06 3.67
C GLY A 145 13.21 -5.01 4.15
N LEU A 146 11.98 -5.42 4.53
CA LEU A 146 10.97 -4.53 5.09
C LEU A 146 11.41 -3.93 6.44
N ALA A 147 11.95 -4.74 7.35
CA ALA A 147 12.41 -4.27 8.66
C ALA A 147 13.57 -3.27 8.53
N ILE A 148 14.55 -3.57 7.67
CA ILE A 148 15.68 -2.68 7.39
C ILE A 148 15.18 -1.39 6.73
N PHE A 149 14.26 -1.47 5.77
CA PHE A 149 13.66 -0.31 5.13
C PHE A 149 12.99 0.62 6.16
N LEU A 150 12.16 0.09 7.04
CA LEU A 150 11.47 0.88 8.07
C LEU A 150 12.47 1.48 9.08
N ALA A 151 13.48 0.72 9.50
CA ALA A 151 14.51 1.19 10.43
C ALA A 151 15.38 2.31 9.81
N LEU A 152 15.84 2.14 8.57
CA LEU A 152 16.61 3.15 7.85
C LEU A 152 15.76 4.40 7.58
N THR A 153 14.51 4.23 7.20
CA THR A 153 13.56 5.34 7.01
C THR A 153 13.40 6.12 8.32
N PHE A 154 13.19 5.44 9.45
CA PHE A 154 13.10 6.09 10.75
C PHE A 154 14.36 6.89 11.09
N LEU A 155 15.53 6.28 10.90
CA LEU A 155 16.83 6.89 11.21
C LEU A 155 17.09 8.12 10.34
N ILE A 156 16.91 8.00 9.03
CA ILE A 156 17.12 9.09 8.07
C ILE A 156 16.17 10.25 8.40
N MET A 157 14.89 9.96 8.63
CA MET A 157 13.91 10.99 9.00
C MET A 157 14.27 11.65 10.33
N ALA A 158 14.77 10.89 11.31
CA ALA A 158 15.17 11.42 12.62
C ALA A 158 16.35 12.38 12.51
N ILE A 159 17.33 12.04 11.68
CA ILE A 159 18.49 12.89 11.38
C ILE A 159 18.05 14.12 10.59
N TYR A 160 17.26 13.94 9.54
CA TYR A 160 16.83 14.98 8.62
C TYR A 160 15.96 16.05 9.30
N PHE A 161 14.92 15.62 10.03
CA PHE A 161 14.00 16.51 10.74
C PHE A 161 14.50 16.97 12.11
N ARG A 162 15.62 16.43 12.58
CA ARG A 162 16.21 16.69 13.91
C ARG A 162 15.22 16.51 15.07
N THR A 163 14.14 15.78 14.84
CA THR A 163 13.01 15.63 15.77
C THR A 163 12.47 14.21 15.65
N TRP A 164 12.73 13.37 16.67
CA TRP A 164 12.29 11.98 16.67
C TRP A 164 10.76 11.81 16.60
N LYS A 165 10.00 12.79 17.13
CA LYS A 165 8.52 12.79 17.08
C LYS A 165 7.98 12.92 15.66
N MET A 166 8.67 13.66 14.78
CA MET A 166 8.31 13.72 13.35
C MET A 166 8.52 12.35 12.72
N SER A 167 9.68 11.73 12.95
CA SER A 167 9.96 10.37 12.45
C SER A 167 8.96 9.34 12.96
N ALA A 168 8.61 9.37 14.24
CA ALA A 168 7.62 8.47 14.82
C ALA A 168 6.26 8.62 14.14
N ALA A 169 5.78 9.86 13.93
CA ALA A 169 4.51 10.10 13.26
C ALA A 169 4.52 9.65 11.78
N ALA A 170 5.63 9.87 11.07
CA ALA A 170 5.82 9.40 9.70
C ALA A 170 5.82 7.87 9.60
N ILE A 171 6.55 7.18 10.48
CA ILE A 171 6.58 5.71 10.49
C ILE A 171 5.21 5.12 10.84
N ILE A 172 4.48 5.70 11.79
CA ILE A 172 3.13 5.23 12.11
C ILE A 172 2.20 5.38 10.90
N GLY A 173 2.32 6.49 10.15
CA GLY A 173 1.63 6.66 8.86
C GLY A 173 2.02 5.57 7.85
N LEU A 174 3.31 5.28 7.67
CA LEU A 174 3.76 4.21 6.76
C LEU A 174 3.24 2.83 7.16
N VAL A 175 3.19 2.53 8.46
CA VAL A 175 2.65 1.26 8.96
C VAL A 175 1.13 1.17 8.73
N ASP A 176 0.40 2.27 8.95
CA ASP A 176 -1.02 2.39 8.60
C ASP A 176 -1.24 2.10 7.10
N VAL A 177 -0.43 2.69 6.23
CA VAL A 177 -0.46 2.42 4.78
C VAL A 177 -0.23 0.94 4.48
N LEU A 178 0.79 0.34 5.07
CA LEU A 178 1.14 -1.06 4.83
C LEU A 178 0.03 -2.01 5.26
N ILE A 179 -0.49 -1.87 6.48
CA ILE A 179 -1.50 -2.77 7.04
C ILE A 179 -2.77 -2.72 6.20
N ILE A 180 -3.21 -1.53 5.82
CA ILE A 180 -4.45 -1.38 5.06
C ILE A 180 -4.28 -1.92 3.64
N THR A 181 -3.14 -1.64 3.01
CA THR A 181 -2.83 -2.16 1.68
C THR A 181 -2.79 -3.68 1.68
N VAL A 182 -2.09 -4.31 2.63
CA VAL A 182 -2.03 -5.78 2.77
C VAL A 182 -3.42 -6.37 3.07
N GLY A 183 -4.21 -5.74 3.94
CA GLY A 183 -5.56 -6.20 4.25
C GLY A 183 -6.50 -6.16 3.04
N VAL A 184 -6.52 -5.05 2.30
CA VAL A 184 -7.33 -4.93 1.07
C VAL A 184 -6.86 -5.93 0.02
N TYR A 185 -5.54 -6.10 -0.13
CA TYR A 185 -4.94 -7.05 -1.07
C TYR A 185 -5.35 -8.50 -0.78
N ALA A 186 -5.25 -8.93 0.48
CA ALA A 186 -5.66 -10.27 0.90
C ALA A 186 -7.18 -10.47 0.77
N LEU A 187 -8.00 -9.47 1.12
CA LEU A 187 -9.45 -9.51 0.96
C LEU A 187 -9.85 -9.65 -0.52
N ALA A 188 -9.15 -8.99 -1.42
CA ALA A 188 -9.34 -9.13 -2.86
C ALA A 188 -9.01 -10.55 -3.35
N GLY A 189 -8.26 -11.35 -2.59
CA GLY A 189 -7.90 -12.73 -2.93
C GLY A 189 -6.70 -12.83 -3.85
N PHE A 190 -5.89 -11.79 -3.90
CA PHE A 190 -4.63 -11.81 -4.62
C PHE A 190 -3.56 -12.50 -3.76
N GLU A 191 -2.67 -13.23 -4.43
CA GLU A 191 -1.58 -13.92 -3.76
C GLU A 191 -0.42 -12.98 -3.48
N ILE A 192 0.10 -13.02 -2.26
CA ILE A 192 1.31 -12.29 -1.92
C ILE A 192 2.47 -13.03 -2.56
N SER A 193 2.96 -12.49 -3.67
CA SER A 193 4.17 -12.92 -4.38
C SER A 193 5.35 -11.98 -4.10
N PRO A 194 6.60 -12.37 -4.41
CA PRO A 194 7.75 -11.47 -4.31
C PRO A 194 7.53 -10.18 -5.13
N ALA A 195 6.80 -10.28 -6.24
CA ALA A 195 6.38 -9.15 -7.04
C ALA A 195 5.42 -8.21 -6.28
N ALA A 196 4.45 -8.76 -5.55
CA ALA A 196 3.58 -7.98 -4.68
C ALA A 196 4.38 -7.26 -3.57
N VAL A 197 5.39 -7.91 -2.98
CA VAL A 197 6.29 -7.28 -1.99
C VAL A 197 7.06 -6.10 -2.58
N ILE A 198 7.53 -6.20 -3.84
CA ILE A 198 8.14 -5.07 -4.55
C ILE A 198 7.13 -3.91 -4.67
N GLY A 199 5.87 -4.22 -4.98
CA GLY A 199 4.76 -3.25 -4.98
C GLY A 199 4.58 -2.56 -3.62
N PHE A 200 4.55 -3.34 -2.52
CA PHE A 200 4.47 -2.80 -1.16
C PHE A 200 5.66 -1.90 -0.80
N LEU A 201 6.88 -2.27 -1.16
CA LEU A 201 8.06 -1.41 -0.91
C LEU A 201 8.02 -0.13 -1.75
N THR A 202 7.55 -0.23 -2.99
CA THR A 202 7.43 0.92 -3.89
C THR A 202 6.42 1.93 -3.37
N ILE A 203 5.25 1.49 -2.88
CA ILE A 203 4.28 2.43 -2.30
C ILE A 203 4.76 3.04 -0.99
N LEU A 204 5.58 2.35 -0.21
CA LEU A 204 6.15 2.92 1.01
C LEU A 204 7.14 4.05 0.66
N GLY A 205 7.98 3.85 -0.36
CA GLY A 205 8.85 4.89 -0.88
C GLY A 205 8.06 6.09 -1.44
N TYR A 206 6.98 5.82 -2.18
CA TYR A 206 6.07 6.84 -2.69
C TYR A 206 5.41 7.64 -1.55
N SER A 207 4.86 6.96 -0.55
CA SER A 207 4.23 7.56 0.62
C SER A 207 5.22 8.41 1.42
N LEU A 208 6.47 7.96 1.54
CA LEU A 208 7.55 8.70 2.21
C LEU A 208 7.88 10.01 1.49
N TYR A 209 7.85 10.04 0.15
CA TYR A 209 8.07 11.28 -0.60
C TYR A 209 7.01 12.34 -0.31
N ASP A 210 5.73 11.95 -0.30
CA ASP A 210 4.65 12.87 0.06
C ASP A 210 4.76 13.31 1.53
N THR A 211 5.00 12.37 2.44
CA THR A 211 5.18 12.63 3.87
C THR A 211 6.30 13.64 4.13
N THR A 212 7.45 13.48 3.46
CA THR A 212 8.59 14.40 3.62
C THR A 212 8.21 15.83 3.25
N VAL A 213 7.51 16.05 2.13
CA VAL A 213 7.13 17.40 1.71
C VAL A 213 6.10 18.03 2.65
N VAL A 214 5.10 17.25 3.10
CA VAL A 214 4.13 17.74 4.09
C VAL A 214 4.85 18.10 5.40
N PHE A 215 5.81 17.28 5.82
CA PHE A 215 6.53 17.46 7.08
C PHE A 215 7.53 18.60 7.03
N ASP A 216 8.16 18.83 5.87
CA ASP A 216 8.97 20.02 5.62
C ASP A 216 8.12 21.29 5.73
N LYS A 217 6.94 21.31 5.14
CA LYS A 217 6.03 22.46 5.27
C LYS A 217 5.57 22.66 6.70
N ILE A 218 5.32 21.58 7.44
CA ILE A 218 5.01 21.64 8.87
C ILE A 218 6.16 22.26 9.64
N ARG A 219 7.40 21.83 9.37
CA ARG A 219 8.61 22.38 10.01
C ARG A 219 8.78 23.86 9.67
N GLU A 220 8.63 24.26 8.42
CA GLU A 220 8.68 25.68 8.00
C GLU A 220 7.67 26.52 8.81
N ASN A 221 6.39 26.09 8.83
CA ASN A 221 5.32 26.81 9.52
C ASN A 221 5.41 26.81 11.05
N THR A 222 6.15 25.86 11.65
CA THR A 222 6.28 25.71 13.10
C THR A 222 7.60 26.25 13.66
N THR A 223 8.65 26.36 12.84
CA THR A 223 9.99 26.77 13.28
C THR A 223 10.41 28.12 12.72
N GLU A 224 10.21 28.38 11.42
CA GLU A 224 10.65 29.62 10.75
C GLU A 224 9.60 30.73 10.91
N ASP A 225 8.32 30.43 10.60
CA ASP A 225 7.20 31.37 10.77
C ASP A 225 6.48 31.24 12.12
N GLY A 226 6.69 30.13 12.83
CA GLY A 226 5.88 29.74 13.98
C GLY A 226 6.14 30.52 15.27
N LEU A 227 7.29 31.20 15.38
CA LEU A 227 7.69 31.95 16.59
C LEU A 227 7.18 33.40 16.60
N THR A 228 6.85 33.95 15.43
CA THR A 228 6.44 35.36 15.24
C THR A 228 4.96 35.50 14.89
N THR A 229 4.29 34.41 14.53
CA THR A 229 2.87 34.44 14.17
C THR A 229 1.96 34.15 15.36
N GLY A 230 0.82 34.84 15.44
CA GLY A 230 -0.18 34.64 16.48
C GLY A 230 -0.99 33.35 16.34
N ARG A 231 -0.42 32.27 15.78
CA ARG A 231 -1.05 30.95 15.54
C ARG A 231 -0.59 29.94 16.57
N THR A 232 -1.51 29.11 17.05
CA THR A 232 -1.18 27.94 17.88
C THR A 232 -0.40 26.90 17.08
N PHE A 233 0.30 25.98 17.74
CA PHE A 233 1.08 24.94 17.07
C PHE A 233 0.20 24.09 16.13
N GLY A 234 -0.96 23.66 16.62
CA GLY A 234 -1.91 22.88 15.83
C GLY A 234 -2.47 23.63 14.62
N GLU A 235 -2.65 24.96 14.72
CA GLU A 235 -3.05 25.79 13.58
C GLU A 235 -1.95 25.89 12.52
N SER A 236 -0.69 26.02 12.92
CA SER A 236 0.45 26.01 11.99
C SER A 236 0.59 24.67 11.26
N VAL A 237 0.41 23.55 11.97
CA VAL A 237 0.39 22.20 11.36
C VAL A 237 -0.79 22.09 10.39
N ASN A 238 -1.99 22.52 10.78
CA ASN A 238 -3.16 22.47 9.90
C ASN A 238 -2.97 23.31 8.64
N LEU A 239 -2.36 24.49 8.75
CA LEU A 239 -2.06 25.32 7.59
C LEU A 239 -1.07 24.61 6.66
N ALA A 240 -0.02 24.01 7.20
CA ALA A 240 0.98 23.31 6.39
C ALA A 240 0.34 22.19 5.54
N VAL A 241 -0.53 21.39 6.17
CA VAL A 241 -1.28 20.32 5.46
C VAL A 241 -2.15 20.90 4.35
N ASN A 242 -2.82 22.04 4.58
CA ASN A 242 -3.64 22.69 3.55
C ASN A 242 -2.80 23.26 2.40
N GLN A 243 -1.62 23.80 2.68
CA GLN A 243 -0.71 24.34 1.66
C GLN A 243 -0.14 23.25 0.75
N THR A 244 0.02 22.03 1.26
CA THR A 244 0.52 20.88 0.49
C THR A 244 -0.59 20.02 -0.11
N LEU A 245 -1.84 20.16 0.35
CA LEU A 245 -2.98 19.33 -0.05
C LEU A 245 -3.16 19.19 -1.57
N VAL A 246 -3.18 20.30 -2.31
CA VAL A 246 -3.36 20.26 -3.77
C VAL A 246 -2.20 19.55 -4.46
N ARG A 247 -0.97 19.74 -3.97
CA ARG A 247 0.21 19.04 -4.48
C ARG A 247 0.06 17.53 -4.23
N SER A 248 -0.23 17.12 -3.00
CA SER A 248 -0.37 15.71 -2.62
C SER A 248 -1.48 15.00 -3.40
N ILE A 249 -2.62 15.67 -3.60
CA ILE A 249 -3.72 15.15 -4.45
C ILE A 249 -3.25 15.00 -5.89
N ASN A 250 -2.63 16.03 -6.48
CA ASN A 250 -2.19 15.99 -7.86
C ASN A 250 -1.15 14.89 -8.10
N THR A 251 -0.16 14.76 -7.23
CA THR A 251 0.84 13.69 -7.34
C THR A 251 0.21 12.30 -7.20
N SER A 252 -0.80 12.15 -6.34
CA SER A 252 -1.52 10.88 -6.15
C SER A 252 -2.35 10.51 -7.36
N ILE A 253 -3.10 11.47 -7.93
CA ILE A 253 -3.92 11.24 -9.13
C ILE A 253 -3.04 10.88 -10.33
N VAL A 254 -1.96 11.63 -10.56
CA VAL A 254 -1.05 11.38 -11.68
C VAL A 254 -0.37 10.02 -11.55
N ALA A 255 -0.06 9.57 -10.32
CA ALA A 255 0.55 8.26 -10.08
C ALA A 255 -0.46 7.10 -10.18
N VAL A 256 -1.68 7.27 -9.66
CA VAL A 256 -2.67 6.19 -9.59
C VAL A 256 -3.28 5.87 -10.96
N LEU A 257 -3.47 6.87 -11.83
CA LEU A 257 -4.19 6.67 -13.10
C LEU A 257 -3.55 5.62 -14.03
N PRO A 258 -2.23 5.66 -14.33
CA PRO A 258 -1.61 4.65 -15.18
C PRO A 258 -1.61 3.26 -14.55
N VAL A 259 -1.35 3.18 -13.25
CA VAL A 259 -1.28 1.91 -12.52
C VAL A 259 -2.66 1.28 -12.42
N ALA A 260 -3.69 2.07 -12.13
CA ALA A 260 -5.08 1.62 -12.13
C ALA A 260 -5.50 1.18 -13.54
N ALA A 261 -5.07 1.87 -14.60
CA ALA A 261 -5.34 1.42 -15.96
C ALA A 261 -4.70 0.04 -16.24
N ILE A 262 -3.47 -0.18 -15.80
CA ILE A 262 -2.81 -1.50 -15.88
C ILE A 262 -3.59 -2.54 -15.08
N LEU A 263 -4.06 -2.21 -13.87
CA LEU A 263 -4.86 -3.12 -13.05
C LEU A 263 -6.17 -3.50 -13.76
N PHE A 264 -6.92 -2.53 -14.26
CA PHE A 264 -8.20 -2.79 -14.91
C PHE A 264 -8.03 -3.56 -16.22
N ILE A 265 -7.03 -3.22 -17.05
CA ILE A 265 -6.76 -3.92 -18.30
C ILE A 265 -6.19 -5.33 -18.02
N GLY A 266 -5.26 -5.44 -17.08
CA GLY A 266 -4.63 -6.71 -16.68
C GLY A 266 -5.63 -7.69 -16.08
N ALA A 267 -6.44 -7.23 -15.12
CA ALA A 267 -7.37 -8.08 -14.38
C ALA A 267 -8.66 -8.38 -15.15
N LEU A 268 -9.18 -7.46 -15.98
CA LEU A 268 -10.47 -7.65 -16.65
C LEU A 268 -10.36 -8.08 -18.12
N TRP A 269 -9.25 -7.77 -18.82
CA TRP A 269 -9.16 -7.97 -20.28
C TRP A 269 -8.08 -8.95 -20.72
N LEU A 270 -6.91 -8.93 -20.10
CA LEU A 270 -5.73 -9.66 -20.59
C LEU A 270 -5.40 -10.94 -19.81
N GLY A 271 -6.00 -11.14 -18.63
CA GLY A 271 -5.66 -12.27 -17.75
C GLY A 271 -4.20 -12.22 -17.27
N ALA A 272 -3.59 -11.04 -17.24
CA ALA A 272 -2.18 -10.89 -16.90
C ALA A 272 -2.00 -10.82 -15.38
N ASP A 273 -1.92 -11.98 -14.71
CA ASP A 273 -1.89 -12.09 -13.24
C ASP A 273 -0.74 -11.31 -12.60
N THR A 274 0.50 -11.51 -13.07
CA THR A 274 1.68 -10.90 -12.43
C THR A 274 1.66 -9.36 -12.47
N LEU A 275 1.17 -8.76 -13.56
CA LEU A 275 0.99 -7.31 -13.66
C LEU A 275 -0.19 -6.83 -12.83
N SER A 276 -1.25 -7.64 -12.70
CA SER A 276 -2.42 -7.35 -11.88
C SER A 276 -2.08 -7.36 -10.39
N ASP A 277 -1.23 -8.30 -9.94
CA ASP A 277 -0.73 -8.40 -8.58
C ASP A 277 0.03 -7.14 -8.14
N ILE A 278 1.00 -6.71 -8.94
CA ILE A 278 1.80 -5.52 -8.64
C ILE A 278 0.92 -4.26 -8.74
N SER A 279 0.07 -4.17 -9.76
CA SER A 279 -0.74 -2.97 -9.96
C SER A 279 -1.84 -2.78 -8.91
N LEU A 280 -2.41 -3.86 -8.35
CA LEU A 280 -3.37 -3.76 -7.24
C LEU A 280 -2.70 -3.19 -5.99
N SER A 281 -1.56 -3.78 -5.59
CA SER A 281 -0.82 -3.32 -4.41
C SER A 281 -0.41 -1.86 -4.54
N ILE A 282 0.05 -1.44 -5.72
CA ILE A 282 0.43 -0.05 -5.97
C ILE A 282 -0.78 0.88 -5.99
N THR A 283 -1.87 0.51 -6.67
CA THR A 283 -3.09 1.32 -6.77
C THR A 283 -3.69 1.59 -5.40
N VAL A 284 -3.90 0.53 -4.61
CA VAL A 284 -4.43 0.65 -3.24
C VAL A 284 -3.46 1.44 -2.38
N GLY A 285 -2.16 1.13 -2.43
CA GLY A 285 -1.16 1.81 -1.63
C GLY A 285 -1.06 3.31 -1.91
N ILE A 286 -1.21 3.78 -3.16
CA ILE A 286 -1.24 5.22 -3.47
C ILE A 286 -2.47 5.90 -2.88
N VAL A 287 -3.66 5.29 -2.99
CA VAL A 287 -4.90 5.85 -2.43
C VAL A 287 -4.81 5.93 -0.90
N VAL A 288 -4.31 4.87 -0.29
CA VAL A 288 -4.11 4.78 1.16
C VAL A 288 -3.03 5.78 1.62
N ALA A 289 -1.93 5.90 0.91
CA ALA A 289 -0.87 6.87 1.20
C ALA A 289 -1.36 8.32 1.17
N ALA A 290 -2.17 8.67 0.17
CA ALA A 290 -2.72 10.01 0.02
C ALA A 290 -3.55 10.43 1.25
N TYR A 291 -4.33 9.52 1.83
CA TYR A 291 -5.05 9.84 3.05
C TYR A 291 -4.14 9.76 4.28
N SER A 292 -3.28 8.75 4.40
CA SER A 292 -2.53 8.48 5.63
C SER A 292 -1.63 9.66 6.02
N THR A 293 -0.93 10.25 5.06
CA THR A 293 -0.07 11.43 5.32
C THR A 293 -0.87 12.61 5.88
N LEU A 294 -1.96 12.97 5.20
CA LEU A 294 -2.71 14.20 5.45
C LEU A 294 -3.64 14.10 6.67
N PHE A 295 -4.26 12.93 6.86
CA PHE A 295 -5.30 12.73 7.87
C PHE A 295 -4.81 11.99 9.12
N VAL A 296 -3.68 11.26 9.03
CA VAL A 296 -3.13 10.48 10.16
C VAL A 296 -1.79 11.04 10.61
N ALA A 297 -0.76 11.01 9.76
CA ALA A 297 0.61 11.32 10.15
C ALA A 297 0.77 12.77 10.64
N ALA A 298 0.27 13.75 9.88
CA ALA A 298 0.37 15.17 10.28
C ALA A 298 -0.41 15.51 11.56
N PRO A 299 -1.70 15.12 11.72
CA PRO A 299 -2.41 15.29 12.98
C PRO A 299 -1.78 14.54 14.17
N LEU A 300 -1.18 13.37 13.93
CA LEU A 300 -0.47 12.59 14.95
C LEU A 300 0.80 13.31 15.43
N TYR A 301 1.55 13.92 14.51
CA TYR A 301 2.67 14.77 14.87
C TYR A 301 2.24 15.98 15.73
N SER A 302 1.13 16.63 15.38
CA SER A 302 0.55 17.69 16.22
C SER A 302 0.24 17.17 17.63
N LEU A 303 -0.38 15.99 17.76
CA LEU A 303 -0.68 15.38 19.06
C LEU A 303 0.59 15.12 19.89
N PHE A 304 1.67 14.63 19.28
CA PHE A 304 2.93 14.35 19.99
C PHE A 304 3.64 15.60 20.51
N ARG A 305 3.42 16.76 19.89
CA ARG A 305 4.10 18.03 20.19
C ARG A 305 3.27 18.95 21.08
N GLU A 306 1.95 19.01 20.90
CA GLU A 306 1.05 19.88 21.66
C GLU A 306 1.10 19.64 23.18
N GLY A 307 1.51 18.44 23.62
CA GLY A 307 1.70 18.13 25.04
C GLY A 307 2.99 18.70 25.65
N GLU A 308 3.89 19.29 24.86
CA GLU A 308 5.14 19.86 25.39
C GLU A 308 4.87 21.14 26.18
N PRO A 309 5.44 21.31 27.40
CA PRO A 309 5.15 22.46 28.27
C PRO A 309 5.35 23.82 27.58
N GLN A 310 6.46 23.96 26.84
CA GLN A 310 6.80 25.20 26.14
C GLN A 310 5.76 25.58 25.06
N LEU A 311 5.25 24.58 24.32
CA LEU A 311 4.25 24.80 23.29
C LEU A 311 2.88 25.07 23.91
N ARG A 312 2.55 24.38 25.00
CA ARG A 312 1.28 24.55 25.70
C ARG A 312 1.13 25.94 26.30
N GLU A 313 2.17 26.42 27.00
CA GLU A 313 2.19 27.78 27.54
C GLU A 313 2.09 28.84 26.44
N ARG A 314 2.79 28.65 25.33
CA ARG A 314 2.75 29.57 24.19
C ARG A 314 1.35 29.62 23.59
N ASP A 315 0.74 28.46 23.36
CA ASP A 315 -0.59 28.36 22.76
C ASP A 315 -1.67 28.90 23.70
N GLU A 316 -1.53 28.73 25.01
CA GLU A 316 -2.38 29.36 26.04
C GLU A 316 -2.27 30.89 26.00
N ARG A 317 -1.05 31.45 25.93
CA ARG A 317 -0.84 32.90 25.77
C ARG A 317 -1.50 33.46 24.50
N ILE A 318 -1.37 32.75 23.38
CA ILE A 318 -2.00 33.14 22.11
C ILE A 318 -3.53 33.16 22.23
N ARG A 319 -4.13 32.16 22.87
CA ARG A 319 -5.59 32.11 23.09
C ARG A 319 -6.05 33.25 24.00
N ALA A 320 -5.37 33.48 25.12
CA ALA A 320 -5.69 34.58 26.04
C ALA A 320 -5.60 35.96 25.35
N ALA A 321 -4.55 36.18 24.55
CA ALA A 321 -4.41 37.43 23.78
C ALA A 321 -5.54 37.64 22.76
N ARG A 322 -6.02 36.56 22.11
CA ARG A 322 -7.16 36.62 21.20
C ARG A 322 -8.48 36.88 21.93
N GLU A 323 -8.69 36.27 23.09
CA GLU A 323 -9.88 36.51 23.91
C GLU A 323 -9.96 37.97 24.35
N LEU A 324 -8.83 38.56 24.80
CA LEU A 324 -8.76 39.98 25.13
C LEU A 324 -9.08 40.88 23.94
N ALA A 325 -8.47 40.61 22.78
CA ALA A 325 -8.71 41.40 21.56
C ALA A 325 -10.17 41.31 21.05
N ALA A 326 -10.86 40.20 21.32
CA ALA A 326 -12.27 40.01 20.93
C ALA A 326 -13.26 40.67 21.90
N VAL A 327 -12.83 41.01 23.12
CA VAL A 327 -13.65 41.75 24.11
C VAL A 327 -13.59 43.26 23.84
N ASP A 328 -12.52 43.75 23.23
CA ASP A 328 -12.31 45.16 22.88
C ASP A 328 -12.88 45.58 21.49
N SER A 329 -13.48 44.64 20.74
CA SER A 329 -14.05 44.83 19.39
C SER A 329 -15.57 44.74 19.36
#